data_AF-A0A2D4H736-F1
#
_entry.id   AF-A0A2D4H736-F1
#
_cell.length_a   1.000
_cell.length_b   1.000
_cell.length_c   1.000
_cell.angle_alpha   90.00
_cell.angle_beta   90.00
_cell.angle_gamma   90.00
#
_symmetry.space_group_name_H-M   'P 1'
#
loop_
_entity.id
_entity.type
_entity.pdbx_description
1 polymer ?
#
loop_
_entity_poly.entity_id
_entity_poly.type
_entity_poly.pdbx_seq_one_letter_code
_entity_poly.pdbx_strand_id
1 'polypeptide(L)'
;TNTPEQDRYLQIKKYIEFFVVVDYSMYRHYKRNKPAIKRRVYEMVNLLNTIYRPLNFYIALIGLEIWSSRNTIHIEPDAGITLKSFAEWRQNFLLQRKRNDYTQLLTRIEFKGTGVGMAYGGTIC
;
A
#
# COMPACT_ATOMS: atom_id res chain seq x y z
N THR A 1 0.39 32.59 -9.74
CA THR A 1 0.55 31.94 -11.07
C THR A 1 1.67 30.94 -10.94
N ASN A 2 1.52 29.75 -11.50
CA ASN A 2 2.58 28.74 -11.48
C ASN A 2 3.79 29.20 -12.31
N THR A 3 4.97 28.68 -11.98
CA THR A 3 6.13 28.78 -12.86
C THR A 3 5.99 27.81 -14.05
N PRO A 4 6.70 28.04 -15.17
CA PRO A 4 6.70 27.10 -16.30
C PRO A 4 7.11 25.67 -15.91
N GLU A 5 8.00 25.54 -14.93
CA GLU A 5 8.40 24.23 -14.38
C GLU A 5 7.26 23.55 -13.61
N GLN A 6 6.52 24.31 -12.80
CA GLN A 6 5.35 23.79 -12.08
C GLN A 6 4.25 23.36 -13.03
N ASP A 7 3.96 24.14 -14.08
CA ASP A 7 2.96 23.77 -15.08
C ASP A 7 3.35 22.50 -15.84
N ARG A 8 4.63 22.39 -16.23
CA ARG A 8 5.16 21.16 -16.82
C ARG A 8 5.03 19.98 -15.86
N TYR A 9 5.36 20.17 -14.58
CA TYR A 9 5.23 19.13 -13.57
C TYR A 9 3.78 18.65 -13.42
N LEU A 10 2.80 19.54 -13.44
CA LEU A 10 1.38 19.17 -13.29
C LEU A 10 0.81 18.47 -14.53
N GLN A 11 1.30 18.78 -15.72
CA GLN A 11 0.80 18.21 -16.98
C GLN A 11 1.36 16.82 -17.28
N ILE A 12 2.58 16.50 -16.82
CA ILE A 12 3.17 15.19 -17.09
C ILE A 12 2.43 14.08 -16.33
N LYS A 13 2.28 12.94 -17.00
CA LYS A 13 1.75 11.73 -16.40
C LYS A 13 2.62 11.28 -15.23
N LYS A 14 1.98 10.99 -14.10
CA LYS A 14 2.64 10.53 -12.88
C LYS A 14 2.52 9.02 -12.74
N TYR A 15 3.55 8.42 -12.18
CA TYR A 15 3.61 6.99 -11.90
C TYR A 15 3.82 6.81 -10.42
N ILE A 16 3.08 5.87 -9.82
CA ILE A 16 3.26 5.48 -8.42
C ILE A 16 3.74 4.05 -8.43
N GLU A 17 4.99 3.83 -8.01
CA GLU A 17 5.55 2.52 -7.73
C GLU A 17 4.93 1.96 -6.45
N PHE A 18 3.89 1.15 -6.62
CA PHE A 18 3.06 0.65 -5.54
C PHE A 18 3.51 -0.73 -5.07
N PHE A 19 3.67 -0.87 -3.75
CA PHE A 19 3.97 -2.13 -3.09
C PHE A 19 2.82 -2.53 -2.15
N VAL A 20 2.40 -3.79 -2.22
CA VAL A 20 1.34 -4.31 -1.34
C VAL A 20 1.91 -5.34 -0.38
N VAL A 21 1.55 -5.23 0.88
CA VAL A 21 1.84 -6.23 1.91
C VAL A 21 0.52 -6.82 2.40
N VAL A 22 0.43 -8.14 2.46
CA VAL A 22 -0.72 -8.86 2.99
C VAL A 22 -0.28 -9.58 4.26
N ASP A 23 -0.93 -9.25 5.38
CA ASP A 23 -0.58 -9.82 6.67
C ASP A 23 -1.04 -11.29 6.81
N TYR A 24 -0.63 -11.90 7.92
CA TYR A 24 -0.96 -13.29 8.23
C TYR A 24 -2.45 -13.49 8.51
N SER A 25 -3.15 -12.49 9.08
CA SER A 25 -4.58 -12.60 9.34
C SER A 25 -5.37 -12.72 8.04
N MET A 26 -5.03 -11.90 7.05
CA MET A 26 -5.62 -11.94 5.71
C MET A 26 -5.21 -13.19 4.94
N TYR A 27 -3.96 -13.66 5.09
CA TYR A 27 -3.53 -14.94 4.53
C TYR A 27 -4.38 -16.12 5.04
N ARG A 28 -4.66 -16.17 6.34
CA ARG A 28 -5.55 -17.19 6.93
C ARG A 28 -7.00 -17.04 6.46
N HIS A 29 -7.49 -15.81 6.34
CA HIS A 29 -8.84 -15.53 5.85
C HIS A 29 -9.08 -16.10 4.44
N TYR A 30 -8.09 -15.95 3.55
CA TYR A 30 -8.12 -16.56 2.21
C TYR A 30 -7.79 -18.06 2.21
N LYS A 31 -8.00 -18.77 3.33
CA LYS A 31 -7.74 -20.21 3.48
C LYS A 31 -6.33 -20.60 3.04
N ARG A 32 -5.34 -19.73 3.31
CA ARG A 32 -3.92 -19.91 2.93
C ARG A 32 -3.69 -20.03 1.41
N ASN A 33 -4.63 -19.54 0.59
CA ASN A 33 -4.56 -19.61 -0.86
C ASN A 33 -3.85 -18.37 -1.43
N LYS A 34 -2.53 -18.46 -1.66
CA LYS A 34 -1.73 -17.38 -2.26
C LYS A 34 -2.25 -16.95 -3.64
N PRO A 35 -2.59 -17.86 -4.57
CA PRO A 35 -3.18 -17.47 -5.86
C PRO A 35 -4.43 -16.59 -5.74
N ALA A 36 -5.35 -16.92 -4.81
CA ALA A 36 -6.55 -16.12 -4.58
C ALA A 36 -6.23 -14.71 -4.06
N ILE A 37 -5.28 -14.60 -3.13
CA ILE A 37 -4.81 -13.30 -2.63
C ILE A 37 -4.17 -12.48 -3.75
N LYS A 38 -3.30 -13.09 -4.57
CA LYS A 38 -2.67 -12.42 -5.72
C LYS A 38 -3.72 -11.87 -6.69
N ARG A 39 -4.71 -12.69 -7.06
CA ARG A 39 -5.81 -12.27 -7.92
C ARG A 39 -6.56 -11.07 -7.33
N ARG A 40 -6.90 -11.12 -6.04
CA ARG A 40 -7.58 -10.02 -5.36
C ARG A 40 -6.77 -8.72 -5.41
N VAL A 41 -5.47 -8.79 -5.16
CA VAL A 41 -4.58 -7.62 -5.22
C VAL A 41 -4.52 -7.06 -6.65
N TYR A 42 -4.43 -7.90 -7.67
CA TYR A 42 -4.44 -7.45 -9.06
C TYR A 42 -5.76 -6.76 -9.45
N GLU A 43 -6.90 -7.31 -9.03
CA GLU A 43 -8.21 -6.67 -9.22
C GLU A 43 -8.28 -5.30 -8.54
N MET A 44 -7.78 -5.20 -7.30
CA MET A 44 -7.71 -3.93 -6.57
C MET A 44 -6.85 -2.90 -7.30
N VAL A 45 -5.67 -3.28 -7.77
CA VAL A 45 -4.79 -2.36 -8.52
C VAL A 45 -5.41 -1.94 -9.85
N ASN A 46 -6.10 -2.83 -10.54
CA ASN A 46 -6.82 -2.49 -11.76
C ASN A 46 -7.95 -1.47 -11.49
N LEU A 47 -8.68 -1.65 -10.40
CA LEU A 47 -9.69 -0.70 -9.95
C LEU A 47 -9.07 0.66 -9.61
N LEU A 48 -7.97 0.67 -8.84
CA LEU A 48 -7.25 1.91 -8.52
C LEU A 48 -6.80 2.64 -9.79
N ASN A 49 -6.26 1.94 -10.78
CA ASN A 49 -5.90 2.56 -12.06
C ASN A 49 -7.09 3.17 -12.81
N THR A 50 -8.30 2.62 -12.65
CA THR A 50 -9.51 3.25 -13.19
C THR A 50 -9.86 4.52 -12.43
N ILE A 51 -9.79 4.50 -11.10
CA ILE A 51 -10.11 5.64 -10.21
C ILE A 51 -9.12 6.80 -10.42
N TYR A 52 -7.83 6.52 -10.54
CA TYR A 52 -6.77 7.54 -10.61
C TYR A 52 -6.45 8.03 -12.04
N ARG A 53 -7.01 7.40 -13.08
CA ARG A 53 -6.80 7.79 -14.48
C ARG A 53 -7.17 9.26 -14.77
N PRO A 54 -8.30 9.81 -14.29
CA PRO A 54 -8.66 11.21 -14.53
C PRO A 54 -7.66 12.20 -13.92
N LEU A 55 -6.89 11.79 -12.91
CA LEU A 55 -5.86 12.61 -12.28
C LEU A 55 -4.50 12.51 -12.99
N ASN A 56 -4.43 11.81 -14.14
CA ASN A 56 -3.20 11.55 -14.90
C ASN A 56 -2.13 10.77 -14.09
N PHE A 57 -2.58 9.92 -13.16
CA PHE A 57 -1.74 8.98 -12.42
C PHE A 57 -1.89 7.56 -12.97
N TYR A 58 -0.79 6.81 -12.93
CA TYR A 58 -0.76 5.37 -13.18
C TYR A 58 -0.12 4.66 -11.99
N ILE A 59 -0.81 3.66 -11.45
CA ILE A 59 -0.37 2.88 -10.31
C ILE A 59 0.27 1.59 -10.84
N ALA A 60 1.58 1.49 -10.71
CA ALA A 60 2.34 0.31 -11.10
C ALA A 60 2.56 -0.58 -9.88
N LEU A 61 1.96 -1.77 -9.85
CA LEU A 61 2.25 -2.76 -8.81
C LEU A 61 3.63 -3.37 -9.05
N ILE A 62 4.62 -2.94 -8.29
CA ILE A 62 6.02 -3.37 -8.44
C ILE A 62 6.42 -4.47 -7.46
N GLY A 63 5.57 -4.78 -6.48
CA GLY A 63 5.80 -5.84 -5.51
C GLY A 63 4.59 -6.21 -4.68
N LEU A 64 4.54 -7.47 -4.28
CA LEU A 64 3.55 -8.03 -3.39
C LEU A 64 4.24 -8.99 -2.42
N GLU A 65 4.12 -8.71 -1.13
CA GLU A 65 4.59 -9.58 -0.06
C GLU A 65 3.42 -10.16 0.72
N ILE A 66 3.44 -11.48 0.96
CA ILE A 66 2.42 -12.17 1.74
C ILE A 66 3.11 -12.80 2.93
N TRP A 67 2.80 -12.32 4.13
CA TRP A 67 3.33 -12.85 5.39
C TRP A 67 2.63 -14.17 5.74
N SER A 68 3.05 -15.26 5.09
CA SER A 68 2.37 -16.56 5.18
C SER A 68 2.72 -17.42 6.39
N SER A 69 3.76 -17.07 7.14
CA SER A 69 4.20 -17.81 8.33
C SER A 69 3.84 -17.08 9.62
N ARG A 70 4.18 -15.79 9.70
CA ARG A 70 3.85 -14.87 10.79
C ARG A 70 3.95 -13.44 10.28
N ASN A 71 3.30 -12.50 10.98
CA ASN A 71 3.51 -11.07 10.72
C ASN A 71 4.97 -10.70 11.03
N THR A 72 5.56 -9.84 10.20
CA THR A 72 6.92 -9.31 10.46
C THR A 72 6.91 -8.11 11.40
N ILE A 73 5.75 -7.47 11.59
CA ILE A 73 5.49 -6.44 12.60
C ILE A 73 4.40 -6.91 13.56
N HIS A 74 4.33 -6.27 14.72
CA HIS A 74 3.14 -6.38 15.57
C HIS A 74 2.01 -5.54 14.94
N ILE A 75 0.83 -6.14 14.77
CA ILE A 75 -0.35 -5.44 14.26
C ILE A 75 -1.35 -5.37 15.41
N GLU A 76 -1.76 -4.16 15.75
CA GLU A 76 -2.64 -3.87 16.86
C GLU A 76 -4.01 -3.35 16.36
N PRO A 77 -5.09 -3.52 17.16
CA PRO A 77 -6.37 -2.88 16.88
C PRO A 77 -6.29 -1.34 16.87
N ASP A 78 -5.23 -0.74 17.42
CA ASP A 78 -4.95 0.67 17.22
C ASP A 78 -4.28 0.88 15.85
N ALA A 79 -4.99 1.56 14.95
CA ALA A 79 -4.50 1.80 13.58
C ALA A 79 -3.28 2.73 13.54
N GLY A 80 -3.14 3.66 14.50
CA GLY A 80 -2.02 4.58 14.57
C GLY A 80 -0.74 3.88 14.99
N ILE A 81 -0.83 2.99 15.97
CA ILE A 81 0.31 2.14 16.39
C ILE A 81 0.74 1.24 15.23
N THR A 82 -0.22 0.55 14.59
CA THR A 82 0.05 -0.30 13.43
C THR A 82 0.69 0.48 12.28
N LEU A 83 0.17 1.66 11.94
CA LEU A 83 0.70 2.50 10.87
C LEU A 83 2.15 2.92 11.17
N LYS A 84 2.44 3.33 12.40
CA LYS A 84 3.80 3.71 12.82
C LYS A 84 4.76 2.52 12.67
N SER A 85 4.44 1.36 13.25
CA SER A 85 5.30 0.17 13.14
C SER A 85 5.48 -0.30 11.70
N PHE A 86 4.44 -0.17 10.86
CA PHE A 86 4.54 -0.51 9.44
C PHE A 86 5.44 0.46 8.67
N ALA A 87 5.36 1.75 8.95
CA ALA A 87 6.23 2.77 8.34
C ALA A 87 7.70 2.56 8.73
N GLU A 88 7.98 2.28 10.02
CA GLU A 88 9.32 1.94 10.51
C GLU A 88 9.85 0.67 9.82
N TRP A 89 9.03 -0.36 9.69
CA TRP A 89 9.40 -1.58 8.97
C TRP A 89 9.68 -1.32 7.48
N ARG A 90 8.87 -0.48 6.81
CA ARG A 90 9.11 -0.10 5.41
C ARG A 90 10.49 0.52 5.26
N GLN A 91 10.82 1.50 6.10
CA GLN A 91 12.08 2.24 6.02
C GLN A 91 13.29 1.35 6.32
N ASN A 92 13.22 0.56 7.39
CA ASN A 92 14.35 -0.21 7.87
C ASN A 92 14.58 -1.52 7.10
N PHE A 93 13.54 -2.11 6.50
CA PHE A 93 13.63 -3.44 5.88
C PHE A 93 13.16 -3.50 4.42
N LEU A 94 11.99 -2.94 4.09
CA LEU A 94 11.45 -3.07 2.74
C LEU A 94 12.28 -2.28 1.73
N LEU A 95 12.54 -1.00 2.01
CA LEU A 95 13.24 -0.11 1.08
C LEU A 95 14.70 -0.52 0.85
N GLN A 96 15.32 -1.26 1.78
CA GLN A 96 16.67 -1.80 1.63
C GLN A 96 16.78 -2.85 0.50
N ARG A 97 15.67 -3.49 0.12
CA ARG A 97 15.63 -4.55 -0.89
C ARG A 97 14.70 -4.25 -2.07
N LYS A 98 13.74 -3.34 -1.90
CA LYS A 98 12.79 -2.98 -2.96
C LYS A 98 12.31 -1.53 -2.78
N ARG A 99 12.93 -0.61 -3.54
CA ARG A 99 12.42 0.76 -3.71
C ARG A 99 10.97 0.75 -4.18
N ASN A 100 10.20 1.68 -3.65
CA ASN A 100 8.79 1.93 -3.98
C ASN A 100 8.39 3.33 -3.48
N ASP A 101 7.45 3.97 -4.15
CA ASP A 101 6.92 5.29 -3.75
C ASP A 101 5.86 5.16 -2.65
N TYR A 102 5.09 4.08 -2.68
CA TYR A 102 3.99 3.86 -1.75
C TYR A 102 3.86 2.39 -1.36
N THR A 103 3.63 2.12 -0.07
CA THR A 103 3.34 0.77 0.43
C THR A 103 2.03 0.73 1.19
N GLN A 104 1.15 -0.22 0.87
CA GLN A 104 -0.10 -0.47 1.59
C GLN A 104 -0.05 -1.82 2.31
N LEU A 105 -0.40 -1.83 3.59
CA LEU A 105 -0.69 -3.04 4.36
C LEU A 105 -2.18 -3.39 4.23
N LEU A 106 -2.46 -4.65 3.89
CA LEU A 106 -3.80 -5.24 3.92
C LEU A 106 -3.87 -6.21 5.09
N THR A 107 -4.82 -5.97 5.99
CA THR A 107 -5.04 -6.77 7.20
C THR A 107 -6.52 -7.08 7.40
N ARG A 108 -6.79 -8.20 8.09
CA ARG A 108 -8.13 -8.55 8.56
C ARG A 108 -8.32 -8.27 10.06
N ILE A 109 -7.32 -7.69 10.71
CA ILE A 109 -7.49 -7.17 12.08
C ILE A 109 -8.46 -5.99 12.03
N GLU A 110 -9.45 -6.04 12.91
CA GLU A 110 -10.43 -4.96 13.04
C GLU A 110 -9.82 -3.85 13.89
N PHE A 111 -9.70 -2.67 13.30
CA PHE A 111 -9.24 -1.50 14.03
C PHE A 111 -10.36 -0.97 14.94
N LYS A 112 -9.98 -0.43 16.09
CA LYS A 112 -10.91 0.19 17.04
C LYS A 112 -11.56 1.43 16.41
N GLY A 113 -12.86 1.61 16.68
CA GLY A 113 -13.64 2.73 16.16
C GLY A 113 -14.27 2.42 14.80
N THR A 114 -14.59 3.47 14.04
CA THR A 114 -15.25 3.34 12.72
C THR A 114 -14.27 3.36 11.54
N GLY A 115 -12.98 3.58 11.82
CA GLY A 115 -11.94 3.66 10.79
C GLY A 115 -11.62 2.28 10.21
N VAL A 116 -11.68 2.16 8.88
CA VAL A 116 -11.30 0.93 8.14
C VAL A 116 -9.82 0.91 7.75
N GLY A 117 -9.08 1.97 8.05
CA GLY A 117 -7.65 2.13 7.75
C GLY A 117 -7.12 3.50 8.17
N MET A 118 -5.80 3.70 8.04
CA MET A 118 -5.12 4.96 8.38
C MET A 118 -3.92 5.19 7.45
N ALA A 119 -3.58 6.46 7.20
CA ALA A 119 -2.44 6.86 6.39
C ALA A 119 -1.86 8.21 6.88
N TYR A 120 -0.58 8.45 6.60
CA TYR A 120 0.03 9.77 6.76
C TYR A 120 -0.32 10.65 5.54
N GLY A 121 -0.89 11.84 5.78
CA GLY A 121 -1.26 12.78 4.72
C GLY A 121 -0.05 13.50 4.12
N GLY A 122 -0.02 13.65 2.79
CA GLY A 122 1.02 14.45 2.10
C GLY A 122 2.43 13.84 2.10
N THR A 123 2.54 12.53 2.28
CA THR A 123 3.83 11.81 2.43
C THR A 123 4.13 10.85 1.28
N ILE A 124 3.57 11.11 0.09
CA ILE A 124 3.90 10.31 -1.09
C ILE A 124 5.39 10.48 -1.44
N CYS A 125 6.04 9.39 -1.88
CA CYS A 125 7.48 9.23 -2.12
C CYS A 125 8.32 8.88 -0.87
#